data_AF-A0A972ZLR2-F1
#
_entry.id   AF-A0A972ZLR2-F1
#
_cell.length_a   1.000
_cell.length_b   1.000
_cell.length_c   1.000
_cell.angle_alpha   90.00
_cell.angle_beta   90.00
_cell.angle_gamma   90.00
#
_symmetry.space_group_name_H-M   'P 1'
#
loop_
_entity.id
_entity.type
_entity.pdbx_description
1 polymer ?
#
loop_
_entity_poly.entity_id
_entity_poly.type
_entity_poly.pdbx_seq_one_letter_code
_entity_poly.pdbx_strand_id
1 'polypeptide(L)' 'TDFTKADLSKASFRNTDLRRARLYRANMRGANLTGAQLRDADLHYADFSGATWVDGKKICSEGSIGRCE' A
#
# COMPACT_ATOMS: atom_id res chain seq x y z
N THR A 1 -5.76 12.20 1.41
CA THR A 1 -4.36 12.49 1.79
C THR A 1 -3.45 12.25 0.61
N ASP A 2 -2.38 13.02 0.47
CA ASP A 2 -1.42 12.89 -0.64
C ASP A 2 -0.09 12.30 -0.14
N PHE A 3 0.27 11.15 -0.69
CA PHE A 3 1.51 10.41 -0.44
C PHE A 3 2.26 10.13 -1.74
N THR A 4 2.01 10.94 -2.78
CA THR A 4 2.65 10.77 -4.08
C THR A 4 4.17 10.73 -3.95
N LYS A 5 4.80 9.65 -4.43
CA LYS A 5 6.26 9.39 -4.33
C LYS A 5 6.83 9.36 -2.91
N ALA A 6 5.99 9.25 -1.88
CA ALA A 6 6.46 9.18 -0.51
C ALA A 6 7.22 7.86 -0.26
N ASP A 7 8.24 7.91 0.60
CA ASP A 7 8.83 6.70 1.19
C ASP A 7 8.03 6.31 2.43
N LEU A 8 7.29 5.22 2.31
CA LEU A 8 6.45 4.63 3.35
C LEU A 8 6.87 3.17 3.58
N SER A 9 8.10 2.82 3.23
CA SER A 9 8.62 1.48 3.41
C SER A 9 8.55 1.06 4.89
N LYS A 10 8.05 -0.15 5.13
CA LYS A 10 7.83 -0.74 6.46
C LYS A 10 6.89 0.05 7.39
N ALA A 11 6.19 1.07 6.88
CA ALA A 11 5.22 1.81 7.67
C ALA A 11 4.01 0.94 8.06
N SER A 12 3.38 1.28 9.19
CA SER A 12 2.14 0.62 9.64
C SER A 12 0.93 1.47 9.30
N PHE A 13 0.04 0.92 8.48
CA PHE A 13 -1.25 1.49 8.10
C PHE A 13 -2.42 0.61 8.57
N ARG A 14 -2.20 -0.15 9.64
CA ARG A 14 -3.18 -1.12 10.14
C ARG A 14 -4.48 -0.41 10.54
N ASN A 15 -5.60 -0.85 9.97
CA ASN A 15 -6.93 -0.28 10.18
C ASN A 15 -7.07 1.21 9.82
N THR A 16 -6.18 1.76 8.99
CA THR A 16 -6.23 3.17 8.59
C THR A 16 -7.22 3.40 7.46
N ASP A 17 -7.92 4.53 7.49
CA ASP A 17 -8.70 5.01 6.34
C ASP A 17 -7.79 5.66 5.30
N LEU A 18 -7.56 4.95 4.20
CA LEU A 18 -6.80 5.41 3.04
C LEU A 18 -7.70 5.62 1.82
N ARG A 19 -9.01 5.74 2.02
CA ARG A 19 -9.96 5.94 0.91
C ARG A 19 -9.61 7.24 0.19
N ARG A 20 -9.56 7.19 -1.15
CA ARG A 20 -9.17 8.33 -2.00
C ARG A 20 -7.78 8.90 -1.71
N ALA A 21 -6.90 8.16 -1.03
CA ALA A 21 -5.52 8.58 -0.87
C ALA A 21 -4.78 8.52 -2.22
N ARG A 22 -3.84 9.44 -2.44
CA ARG A 22 -2.92 9.37 -3.59
C ARG A 22 -1.64 8.68 -3.17
N LEU A 23 -1.42 7.47 -3.66
CA LEU A 23 -0.22 6.67 -3.42
C LEU A 23 0.59 6.49 -4.72
N TYR A 24 0.36 7.35 -5.71
CA TYR A 24 1.05 7.29 -7.01
C TYR A 24 2.57 7.24 -6.82
N ARG A 25 3.21 6.17 -7.32
CA ARG A 25 4.66 5.91 -7.16
C ARG A 25 5.18 5.89 -5.72
N ALA A 26 4.33 5.69 -4.72
CA ALA A 26 4.78 5.56 -3.34
C ALA A 26 5.60 4.26 -3.14
N ASN A 27 6.65 4.32 -2.32
CA ASN A 27 7.35 3.14 -1.87
C ASN A 27 6.63 2.58 -0.64
N MET A 28 5.93 1.45 -0.81
CA MET A 28 5.18 0.76 0.24
C MET A 28 5.82 -0.59 0.60
N ARG A 29 7.11 -0.78 0.27
CA ARG A 29 7.80 -2.05 0.45
C ARG A 29 7.78 -2.48 1.92
N GLY A 30 7.28 -3.68 2.19
CA GLY A 30 7.16 -4.20 3.56
C GLY A 30 6.15 -3.47 4.45
N ALA A 31 5.33 -2.57 3.91
CA ALA A 31 4.31 -1.87 4.70
C ALA A 31 3.23 -2.83 5.20
N ASN A 32 2.60 -2.53 6.34
CA ASN A 32 1.48 -3.31 6.87
C ASN A 32 0.15 -2.59 6.59
N LEU A 33 -0.62 -3.11 5.63
CA LEU A 33 -1.93 -2.59 5.24
C LEU A 33 -3.10 -3.37 5.85
N THR A 34 -2.86 -4.24 6.84
CA THR A 34 -3.92 -5.08 7.43
C THR A 34 -5.14 -4.25 7.85
N GLY A 35 -6.30 -4.52 7.29
CA GLY A 35 -7.54 -3.78 7.58
C GLY A 35 -7.61 -2.36 7.03
N ALA A 36 -6.62 -1.89 6.25
CA ALA A 36 -6.64 -0.56 5.65
C ALA A 36 -7.75 -0.47 4.58
N GLN A 37 -8.43 0.67 4.53
CA GLN A 37 -9.48 0.92 3.53
C GLN A 37 -8.89 1.63 2.32
N LEU A 38 -8.78 0.94 1.18
CA LEU A 38 -8.16 1.48 -0.05
C LEU A 38 -9.17 1.86 -1.15
N ARG A 39 -10.48 1.94 -0.84
CA ARG A 39 -11.49 2.27 -1.84
C ARG A 39 -11.19 3.63 -2.50
N ASP A 40 -11.18 3.65 -3.83
CA ASP A 40 -10.88 4.83 -4.65
C ASP A 40 -9.45 5.40 -4.45
N ALA A 41 -8.54 4.70 -3.77
CA ALA A 41 -7.15 5.12 -3.65
C ALA A 41 -6.43 5.01 -5.00
N ASP A 42 -5.61 6.01 -5.34
CA ASP A 42 -4.74 5.94 -6.51
C ASP A 42 -3.46 5.18 -6.15
N LEU A 43 -3.42 3.90 -6.53
CA LEU A 43 -2.30 3.00 -6.25
C LEU A 43 -1.32 2.91 -7.44
N HIS A 44 -1.54 3.64 -8.54
CA HIS A 44 -0.75 3.43 -9.77
C HIS A 44 0.75 3.60 -9.49
N TYR A 45 1.53 2.59 -9.91
CA TYR A 45 2.98 2.51 -9.72
C TYR A 45 3.48 2.48 -8.26
N ALA A 46 2.61 2.33 -7.26
CA ALA A 46 3.06 2.11 -5.88
C ALA A 46 3.74 0.74 -5.75
N ASP A 47 4.90 0.66 -5.09
CA ASP A 47 5.61 -0.60 -4.87
C ASP A 47 5.18 -1.24 -3.55
N PHE A 48 4.39 -2.31 -3.62
CA PHE A 48 3.91 -3.08 -2.47
C PHE A 48 4.76 -4.33 -2.18
N SER A 49 5.95 -4.48 -2.76
CA SER A 49 6.77 -5.68 -2.56
C SER A 49 7.00 -5.99 -1.08
N GLY A 50 6.64 -7.21 -0.65
CA GLY A 50 6.74 -7.66 0.74
C GLY A 50 5.73 -7.03 1.71
N ALA A 51 4.80 -6.19 1.24
CA ALA A 51 3.76 -5.60 2.09
C ALA A 51 2.76 -6.67 2.55
N THR A 52 2.24 -6.54 3.76
CA THR A 52 1.07 -7.31 4.21
C THR A 52 -0.20 -6.63 3.70
N TRP A 53 -1.01 -7.34 2.94
CA TRP A 53 -2.18 -6.80 2.25
C TRP A 53 -3.36 -6.53 3.20
N VAL A 54 -4.42 -5.91 2.66
CA VAL A 54 -5.59 -5.46 3.44
C VAL A 54 -6.34 -6.57 4.15
N ASP A 55 -6.26 -7.81 3.66
CA ASP A 55 -6.87 -8.98 4.32
C ASP A 55 -6.05 -9.51 5.51
N GLY A 56 -4.83 -8.99 5.72
CA GLY A 56 -3.91 -9.42 6.78
C GLY A 56 -3.32 -10.82 6.59
N LYS A 57 -3.60 -11.48 5.46
CA LYS A 57 -3.19 -12.86 5.17
C LYS A 57 -2.22 -12.92 4.00
N LYS A 58 -2.46 -12.09 2.98
CA LYS A 58 -1.63 -12.05 1.79
C LYS A 58 -0.39 -11.19 2.04
N ILE A 59 0.78 -11.73 1.71
CA ILE A 59 2.02 -10.97 1.58
C ILE A 59 2.25 -10.77 0.09
N CYS A 60 2.42 -9.53 -0.34
CA CYS A 60 2.60 -9.20 -1.76
C CYS A 60 4.00 -9.65 -2.22
N SER A 61 4.04 -10.32 -3.38
CA SER A 61 5.27 -10.81 -3.98
C SER A 61 6.18 -9.67 -4.41
N GLU A 62 7.49 -9.93 -4.56
CA GLU A 62 8.42 -8.97 -5.16
C GLU A 62 7.94 -8.52 -6.54
N GLY A 63 8.01 -7.22 -6.82
CA GLY A 63 7.50 -6.63 -8.06
C GLY A 63 5.99 -6.34 -8.07
N SER A 64 5.31 -6.40 -6.91
CA SER A 64 3.91 -6.00 -6.76
C SER A 64 3.71 -4.49 -6.96
N ILE A 65 3.63 -4.05 -8.22
CA ILE A 65 3.49 -2.64 -8.59
C ILE A 65 2.03 -2.31 -8.90
N GLY A 66 1.45 -1.40 -8.11
CA GLY A 66 0.08 -0.89 -8.22
C GLY A 66 -1.03 -1.88 -7.85
N ARG A 67 -0.68 -3.15 -7.65
CA ARG A 67 -1.53 -4.22 -7.16
C ARG A 67 -0.67 -5.23 -6.40
N CYS A 68 -1.29 -5.91 -5.45
CA CYS A 68 -0.65 -6.97 -4.69
C CYS A 68 -0.86 -8.31 -5.40
N GLU A 69 0.22 -8.89 -5.94
CA GLU A 69 0.25 -10.21 -6.57
C GLU A 69 0.72 -11.29 -5.60
#